data_AF-A0A241VX05-F1
#
_entry.id   AF-A0A241VX05-F1
#
_cell.length_a   1.000
_cell.length_b   1.000
_cell.length_c   1.000
_cell.angle_alpha   90.00
_cell.angle_beta   90.00
_cell.angle_gamma   90.00
#
_symmetry.space_group_name_H-M   'P 1'
#
loop_
_entity.id
_entity.type
_entity.pdbx_description
1 polymer ?
#
loop_
_entity_poly.entity_id
_entity_poly.type
_entity_poly.pdbx_seq_one_letter_code
_entity_poly.pdbx_strand_id
1 'polypeptide(L)'
;MKTNFLLSAVLSCFFFAPLTVQANDKVDSTYNPQKYQQVCKGKKQGDAVSFAARGIIWNGTCQTQFIPSGNYKNIKGTEAELSSICKSDLNAKSINIEGKQYAGKCTLAYTAPAPAN
;
A
#
# COMPACT_ATOMS: atom_id res chain seq x y z
N MET A 1 73.38 -9.05 11.20
CA MET A 1 72.73 -9.95 10.22
C MET A 1 71.90 -10.98 10.98
N LYS A 2 70.57 -10.85 10.98
CA LYS A 2 69.61 -11.97 10.97
C LYS A 2 68.21 -11.40 10.69
N THR A 3 67.80 -11.54 9.45
CA THR A 3 66.45 -11.28 8.92
C THR A 3 65.47 -12.27 9.51
N ASN A 4 64.29 -11.81 9.91
CA ASN A 4 63.09 -12.65 10.03
C ASN A 4 61.89 -11.85 9.49
N PHE A 5 61.55 -12.14 8.24
CA PHE A 5 60.27 -11.87 7.62
C PHE A 5 59.18 -12.65 8.36
N LEU A 6 58.04 -12.03 8.69
CA LEU A 6 56.72 -12.68 8.54
C LEU A 6 55.65 -11.62 8.28
N LEU A 7 55.07 -11.70 7.08
CA LEU A 7 53.91 -10.97 6.58
C LEU A 7 52.72 -11.16 7.53
N SER A 8 52.14 -10.08 8.03
CA SER A 8 50.78 -10.10 8.60
C SER A 8 49.81 -9.60 7.53
N ALA A 9 49.02 -10.54 7.01
CA ALA A 9 47.99 -10.29 6.00
C ALA A 9 46.88 -9.39 6.57
N VAL A 10 46.68 -8.23 5.94
CA VAL A 10 45.49 -7.42 6.12
C VAL A 10 44.31 -8.18 5.49
N LEU A 11 43.51 -8.86 6.30
CA LEU A 11 42.24 -9.45 5.86
C LEU A 11 41.07 -8.62 6.38
N SER A 12 40.96 -7.39 5.88
CA SER A 12 39.79 -6.53 6.08
C SER A 12 38.87 -6.60 4.87
N CYS A 13 38.09 -7.67 4.78
CA CYS A 13 36.92 -7.73 3.90
C CYS A 13 35.67 -7.94 4.76
N PHE A 14 35.27 -6.90 5.48
CA PHE A 14 33.89 -6.74 5.93
C PHE A 14 33.04 -6.54 4.66
N PHE A 15 32.65 -7.64 4.03
CA PHE A 15 31.55 -7.64 3.09
C PHE A 15 30.28 -7.40 3.89
N PHE A 16 29.97 -6.14 4.18
CA PHE A 16 28.59 -5.71 4.31
C PHE A 16 27.98 -5.89 2.93
N ALA A 17 27.50 -7.09 2.64
CA ALA A 17 26.57 -7.27 1.55
C ALA A 17 25.44 -6.27 1.81
N PRO A 18 25.19 -5.28 0.93
CA PRO A 18 23.95 -4.55 1.03
C PRO A 18 22.87 -5.61 0.86
N LEU A 19 22.09 -5.86 1.92
CA LEU A 19 20.75 -6.38 1.74
C LEU A 19 20.05 -5.28 0.95
N THR A 20 20.17 -5.36 -0.38
CA THR A 20 19.26 -4.67 -1.25
C THR A 20 17.91 -5.27 -0.89
N VAL A 21 17.16 -4.53 -0.07
CA VAL A 21 15.71 -4.63 -0.08
C VAL A 21 15.34 -4.35 -1.52
N GLN A 22 15.26 -5.41 -2.32
CA GLN A 22 14.52 -5.38 -3.55
C GLN A 22 13.08 -5.19 -3.09
N ALA A 23 12.66 -3.92 -2.99
CA ALA A 23 11.26 -3.60 -3.11
C ALA A 23 10.80 -4.37 -4.35
N ASN A 24 9.92 -5.35 -4.15
CA ASN A 24 9.47 -6.18 -5.25
C ASN A 24 8.68 -5.26 -6.18
N ASP A 25 9.32 -4.81 -7.26
CA ASP A 25 8.74 -3.90 -8.25
C ASP A 25 7.53 -4.50 -8.99
N LYS A 26 7.12 -5.73 -8.64
CA LYS A 26 5.82 -6.32 -8.99
C LYS A 26 4.75 -6.12 -7.91
N VAL A 27 4.66 -4.95 -7.29
CA VAL A 27 3.39 -4.47 -6.70
C VAL A 27 2.48 -4.01 -7.85
N ASP A 28 2.16 -4.94 -8.75
CA ASP A 28 1.05 -4.77 -9.68
C ASP A 28 -0.21 -4.53 -8.83
N SER A 29 -1.08 -3.59 -9.21
CA SER A 29 -2.12 -3.01 -8.34
C SER A 29 -2.76 -4.03 -7.37
N THR A 30 -2.54 -3.86 -6.06
CA THR A 30 -3.20 -4.66 -5.01
C THR A 30 -4.64 -4.20 -4.74
N TYR A 31 -5.11 -3.23 -5.53
CA TYR A 31 -6.43 -2.67 -5.37
C TYR A 31 -7.51 -3.74 -5.54
N ASN A 32 -8.09 -4.11 -4.41
CA ASN A 32 -9.20 -5.05 -4.34
C ASN A 32 -10.29 -4.44 -3.45
N PRO A 33 -11.27 -3.73 -4.04
CA PRO A 33 -12.31 -3.05 -3.29
C PRO A 33 -13.16 -4.00 -2.44
N GLN A 34 -13.33 -5.25 -2.86
CA GLN A 34 -14.06 -6.26 -2.07
C GLN A 34 -13.27 -6.65 -0.83
N LYS A 35 -11.97 -6.91 -0.98
CA LYS A 35 -11.09 -7.23 0.15
C LYS A 35 -10.98 -6.05 1.11
N TYR A 36 -10.87 -4.82 0.59
CA TYR A 36 -10.74 -3.61 1.40
C TYR A 36 -11.99 -3.39 2.27
N GLN A 37 -13.19 -3.62 1.72
CA GLN A 37 -14.43 -3.62 2.50
C GLN A 37 -14.47 -4.78 3.51
N GLN A 38 -14.07 -5.99 3.11
CA GLN A 38 -14.11 -7.17 3.96
C GLN A 38 -13.27 -6.99 5.23
N VAL A 39 -12.05 -6.44 5.09
CA VAL A 39 -11.13 -6.21 6.21
C VAL A 39 -11.70 -5.21 7.22
N CYS A 40 -12.55 -4.29 6.75
CA CYS A 40 -13.22 -3.29 7.59
C CYS A 40 -14.64 -3.67 8.03
N LYS A 41 -15.11 -4.88 7.73
CA LYS A 41 -16.44 -5.33 8.14
C LYS A 41 -16.54 -5.41 9.67
N GLY A 42 -17.49 -4.69 10.25
CA GLY A 42 -17.69 -4.61 11.71
C GLY A 42 -16.68 -3.73 12.43
N LYS A 43 -15.83 -3.00 11.69
CA LYS A 43 -14.89 -2.01 12.23
C LYS A 43 -15.50 -0.61 12.18
N LYS A 44 -14.89 0.31 12.91
CA LYS A 44 -15.22 1.73 12.93
C LYS A 44 -14.19 2.52 12.12
N GLN A 45 -14.55 3.75 11.76
CA GLN A 45 -13.61 4.67 11.14
C GLN A 45 -12.41 4.92 12.06
N GLY A 46 -11.20 4.81 11.50
CA GLY A 46 -9.94 4.94 12.24
C GLY A 46 -9.40 3.63 12.81
N ASP A 47 -10.17 2.53 12.83
CA ASP A 47 -9.68 1.25 13.34
C ASP A 47 -8.46 0.78 12.53
N ALA A 48 -7.39 0.43 13.23
CA ALA A 48 -6.22 -0.19 12.63
C ALA A 48 -6.57 -1.60 12.12
N VAL A 49 -6.14 -1.90 10.90
CA VAL A 49 -6.37 -3.18 10.24
C VAL A 49 -5.16 -3.61 9.43
N SER A 50 -5.02 -4.91 9.25
CA SER A 50 -4.02 -5.48 8.37
C SER A 50 -4.53 -6.69 7.62
N PHE A 51 -3.96 -6.96 6.45
CA PHE A 51 -4.22 -8.19 5.71
C PHE A 51 -2.99 -8.62 4.91
N ALA A 52 -2.85 -9.93 4.69
CA ALA A 52 -1.81 -10.47 3.83
C ALA A 52 -2.31 -10.55 2.37
N ALA A 53 -1.50 -10.08 1.42
CA ALA A 53 -1.73 -10.27 0.00
C ALA A 53 -0.40 -10.32 -0.75
N ARG A 54 -0.25 -11.32 -1.63
CA ARG A 54 0.96 -11.53 -2.44
C ARG A 54 2.26 -11.57 -1.62
N GLY A 55 2.22 -12.22 -0.45
CA GLY A 55 3.38 -12.34 0.45
C GLY A 55 3.73 -11.08 1.25
N ILE A 56 2.94 -10.01 1.14
CA ILE A 56 3.15 -8.75 1.88
C ILE A 56 2.02 -8.56 2.90
N ILE A 57 2.36 -8.10 4.11
CA ILE A 57 1.39 -7.63 5.11
C ILE A 57 1.11 -6.15 4.84
N TRP A 58 -0.14 -5.86 4.50
CA TRP A 58 -0.64 -4.51 4.25
C TRP A 58 -1.26 -3.98 5.53
N ASN A 59 -0.63 -2.98 6.13
CA ASN A 59 -1.12 -2.30 7.34
C ASN A 59 -1.79 -0.99 6.95
N GLY A 60 -2.89 -0.65 7.61
CA GLY A 60 -3.60 0.60 7.37
C GLY A 60 -4.75 0.80 8.35
N THR A 61 -5.70 1.64 7.96
CA THR A 61 -6.88 1.93 8.79
C THR A 61 -8.15 1.83 7.97
N CYS A 62 -9.27 1.66 8.65
CA CYS A 62 -10.57 1.72 8.02
C CYS A 62 -11.00 3.18 7.86
N GLN A 63 -11.14 3.65 6.62
CA GLN A 63 -11.62 4.99 6.31
C GLN A 63 -12.82 4.94 5.36
N THR A 64 -13.64 5.98 5.41
CA THR A 64 -14.73 6.15 4.45
C THR A 64 -14.15 6.56 3.11
N GLN A 65 -14.36 5.73 2.09
CA GLN A 65 -13.89 5.97 0.74
C GLN A 65 -14.88 5.40 -0.28
N PHE A 66 -14.78 5.88 -1.51
CA PHE A 66 -15.61 5.44 -2.60
C PHE A 66 -15.11 4.10 -3.10
N ILE A 67 -16.03 3.13 -3.14
CA ILE A 67 -15.76 1.79 -3.63
C ILE A 67 -16.51 1.58 -4.94
N PRO A 68 -15.78 1.42 -6.07
CA PRO A 68 -16.38 1.18 -7.36
C PRO A 68 -17.05 -0.20 -7.42
N SER A 69 -18.26 -0.23 -7.98
CA SER A 69 -19.05 -1.44 -8.24
C SER A 69 -18.98 -1.76 -9.73
N GLY A 70 -17.85 -2.29 -10.21
CA GLY A 70 -17.67 -2.57 -11.64
C GLY A 70 -16.24 -2.83 -12.05
N ASN A 71 -15.86 -2.41 -13.25
CA ASN A 71 -14.49 -2.56 -13.75
C ASN A 71 -13.55 -1.53 -13.12
N TYR A 72 -12.90 -1.92 -12.03
CA TYR A 72 -11.92 -1.10 -11.30
C TYR A 72 -10.47 -1.41 -11.68
N LYS A 73 -10.22 -2.13 -12.79
CA LYS A 73 -8.86 -2.56 -13.18
C LYS A 73 -7.89 -1.41 -13.45
N ASN A 74 -8.42 -0.23 -13.78
CA ASN A 74 -7.61 0.97 -14.01
C ASN A 74 -7.40 1.81 -12.74
N ILE A 75 -7.93 1.37 -11.60
CA ILE A 75 -7.82 2.08 -10.32
C ILE A 75 -6.71 1.42 -9.48
N LYS A 76 -5.83 2.26 -8.95
CA LYS A 76 -4.68 1.89 -8.11
C LYS A 76 -5.03 1.86 -6.63
N GLY A 77 -6.09 2.57 -6.23
CA GLY A 77 -6.54 2.66 -4.84
C GLY A 77 -5.90 3.78 -4.03
N THR A 78 -5.08 4.61 -4.67
CA THR A 78 -4.37 5.75 -4.06
C THR A 78 -4.86 7.09 -4.61
N GLU A 79 -5.83 7.06 -5.53
CA GLU A 79 -6.44 8.23 -6.13
C GLU A 79 -7.15 9.07 -5.06
N ALA A 80 -6.89 10.38 -5.07
CA ALA A 80 -7.43 11.29 -4.07
C ALA A 80 -8.96 11.36 -4.15
N GLU A 81 -9.51 11.22 -5.35
CA GLU A 81 -10.93 11.22 -5.71
C GLU A 81 -11.72 10.15 -4.97
N LEU A 82 -11.11 8.97 -4.71
CA LEU A 82 -11.75 7.91 -3.95
C LEU A 82 -12.07 8.36 -2.52
N SER A 83 -11.18 9.14 -1.91
CA SER A 83 -11.35 9.63 -0.55
C SER A 83 -12.14 10.94 -0.49
N SER A 84 -11.93 11.84 -1.45
CA SER A 84 -12.47 13.20 -1.41
C SER A 84 -13.97 13.25 -1.68
N ILE A 85 -14.48 12.42 -2.60
CA ILE A 85 -15.91 12.42 -2.91
C ILE A 85 -16.74 12.10 -1.67
N CYS A 86 -16.29 11.16 -0.84
CA CYS A 86 -17.05 10.72 0.33
C CYS A 86 -16.98 11.69 1.51
N LYS A 87 -16.04 12.64 1.47
CA LYS A 87 -16.01 13.76 2.41
C LYS A 87 -17.04 14.82 2.03
N SER A 88 -17.26 15.01 0.73
CA SER A 88 -18.21 16.01 0.20
C SER A 88 -19.64 15.48 0.08
N ASP A 89 -19.81 14.24 -0.37
CA ASP A 89 -21.10 13.57 -0.56
C ASP A 89 -20.99 12.08 -0.22
N LEU A 90 -21.47 11.70 0.96
CA LEU A 90 -21.53 10.31 1.42
C LEU A 90 -22.48 9.43 0.60
N ASN A 91 -23.39 10.02 -0.19
CA ASN A 91 -24.35 9.30 -1.02
C ASN A 91 -23.93 9.23 -2.50
N ALA A 92 -22.70 9.64 -2.81
CA ALA A 92 -22.18 9.63 -4.17
C ALA A 92 -22.30 8.23 -4.79
N LYS A 93 -22.92 8.19 -5.98
CA LYS A 93 -23.14 6.94 -6.75
C LYS A 93 -22.12 6.74 -7.87
N SER A 94 -21.37 7.78 -8.20
CA SER A 94 -20.32 7.72 -9.21
C SER A 94 -19.23 8.74 -8.95
N ILE A 95 -18.02 8.44 -9.42
CA ILE A 95 -16.89 9.38 -9.49
C ILE A 95 -16.31 9.43 -10.89
N ASN A 96 -15.58 10.50 -11.17
CA ASN A 96 -14.72 10.59 -12.33
C ASN A 96 -13.25 10.48 -11.88
N ILE A 97 -12.50 9.54 -12.45
CA ILE A 97 -11.05 9.43 -12.27
C ILE A 97 -10.44 9.43 -13.67
N GLU A 98 -9.54 10.38 -13.94
CA GLU A 98 -8.84 10.51 -15.24
C GLU A 98 -9.79 10.53 -16.46
N GLY A 99 -10.93 11.22 -16.35
CA GLY A 99 -11.92 11.33 -17.42
C GLY A 99 -12.84 10.11 -17.57
N LYS A 100 -12.65 9.06 -16.78
CA LYS A 100 -13.50 7.86 -16.78
C LYS A 100 -14.47 7.90 -15.61
N GLN A 101 -15.74 7.64 -15.89
CA GLN A 101 -16.77 7.54 -14.87
C GLN A 101 -16.84 6.12 -14.29
N TYR A 102 -16.83 6.03 -12.96
CA TYR A 102 -16.95 4.79 -12.21
C TYR A 102 -18.18 4.85 -11.30
N ALA A 103 -19.09 3.90 -11.46
CA ALA A 103 -20.20 3.72 -10.53
C ALA A 103 -19.74 3.01 -9.25
N GLY A 104 -20.39 3.30 -8.13
CA GLY A 104 -19.99 2.78 -6.83
C GLY A 104 -20.73 3.45 -5.68
N LYS A 105 -20.16 3.36 -4.49
CA LYS A 105 -20.71 3.98 -3.28
C LYS A 105 -19.64 4.27 -2.24
N CYS A 106 -19.89 5.24 -1.38
CA CYS A 106 -19.08 5.47 -0.20
C CYS A 106 -19.35 4.40 0.87
N THR A 107 -18.28 3.82 1.40
CA THR A 107 -18.35 2.86 2.50
C THR A 107 -17.03 2.82 3.26
N LEU A 108 -17.06 2.24 4.46
CA LEU A 108 -15.85 1.97 5.20
C LEU A 108 -15.03 0.87 4.51
N ALA A 109 -13.76 1.16 4.24
CA ALA A 109 -12.84 0.22 3.60
C ALA A 109 -11.38 0.54 3.97
N TYR A 110 -10.50 -0.43 3.76
CA TYR A 110 -9.07 -0.31 4.03
C TYR A 110 -8.43 0.85 3.24
N THR A 111 -7.71 1.71 3.94
CA THR A 111 -6.88 2.77 3.37
C THR A 111 -5.47 2.62 3.91
N ALA A 112 -4.50 2.60 2.98
CA ALA A 112 -3.08 2.57 3.33
C ALA A 112 -2.69 3.88 4.05
N PRO A 113 -1.72 3.84 4.98
CA PRO A 113 -1.23 5.04 5.62
C PRO A 113 -0.56 5.93 4.57
N ALA A 114 -1.05 7.16 4.44
CA ALA A 114 -0.39 8.19 3.66
C ALA A 114 0.60 8.93 4.57
N PRO A 115 1.75 9.36 4.05
CA PRO A 115 2.64 10.25 4.80
C PRO A 115 1.86 11.49 5.24
N ALA A 116 1.99 11.86 6.50
CA ALA A 116 1.53 13.16 6.97
C ALA A 116 2.47 14.21 6.36
N ASN A 117 1.91 15.10 5.53
CA ASN A 117 2.63 16.29 5.06
C ASN A 117 2.79 17.28 6.22
#